data_AF-A0A5E4IG01-F1
#
_entry.id   AF-A0A5E4IG01-F1
#
_cell.length_a   1.000
_cell.length_b   1.000
_cell.length_c   1.000
_cell.angle_alpha   90.00
_cell.angle_beta   90.00
_cell.angle_gamma   90.00
#
_symmetry.space_group_name_H-M   'P 1'
#
loop_
_entity.id
_entity.type
_entity.pdbx_description
1 polymer ?
#
loop_
_entity_poly.entity_id
_entity_poly.type
_entity_poly.pdbx_seq_one_letter_code
_entity_poly.pdbx_strand_id
1 'polypeptide(L)'
;MNKLKLEFYLPQGNWPEAAEIEVLLEQVKNTLHIDYEKSIIDEKKEQDLKRDLLWSLSVFNRIKIKQSRKGKSLYPLLLVSSDSKEITFYPQERVKEEITIQDFLRGLLNGEVKCLHDISKEFVGIFD
;
A
#
# COMPACT_ATOMS: atom_id res chain seq x y z
N MET A 1 -7.93 -18.84 -7.40
CA MET A 1 -7.89 -17.82 -6.34
C MET A 1 -6.72 -16.92 -6.65
N ASN A 2 -6.98 -15.63 -6.88
CA ASN A 2 -5.91 -14.68 -7.14
C ASN A 2 -5.21 -14.40 -5.81
N LYS A 3 -3.89 -14.62 -5.73
CA LYS A 3 -3.17 -14.48 -4.45
C LYS A 3 -2.76 -13.01 -4.29
N LEU A 4 -3.40 -12.32 -3.33
CA LEU A 4 -2.93 -11.01 -2.91
C LEU A 4 -1.53 -11.11 -2.27
N LYS A 5 -0.67 -10.15 -2.61
CA LYS A 5 0.62 -9.92 -1.96
C LYS A 5 0.68 -8.49 -1.46
N LEU A 6 1.14 -8.33 -0.23
CA LEU A 6 1.35 -7.04 0.42
C LEU A 6 2.86 -6.79 0.60
N GLU A 7 3.34 -5.61 0.21
CA GLU A 7 4.74 -5.22 0.42
C GLU A 7 4.79 -3.88 1.15
N PHE A 8 5.27 -3.90 2.39
CA PHE A 8 5.39 -2.74 3.25
C PHE A 8 6.79 -2.14 3.19
N TYR A 9 6.88 -0.97 2.57
CA TYR A 9 8.10 -0.18 2.41
C TYR A 9 8.17 0.90 3.49
N LEU A 10 9.21 0.84 4.32
CA LEU A 10 9.46 1.78 5.41
C LEU A 10 10.72 2.61 5.11
N PRO A 11 10.60 3.89 4.75
CA PRO A 11 11.75 4.77 4.58
C PRO A 11 12.57 4.87 5.88
N GLN A 12 13.90 4.96 5.77
CA GLN A 12 14.76 5.21 6.93
C GLN A 12 14.31 6.48 7.67
N GLY A 13 14.09 6.36 8.98
CA GLY A 13 13.60 7.46 9.81
C GLY A 13 12.74 6.98 10.97
N ASN A 14 12.18 7.92 11.70
CA ASN A 14 11.23 7.63 12.77
C ASN A 14 9.80 7.83 12.26
N TRP A 15 9.04 6.73 12.19
CA TRP A 15 7.66 6.69 11.74
C TRP A 15 6.78 6.11 12.85
N PRO A 16 6.20 6.97 13.73
CA PRO A 16 5.40 6.52 14.86
C PRO A 16 4.25 5.58 14.49
N GLU A 17 3.68 5.76 13.29
CA GLU A 17 2.59 4.94 12.75
C GLU A 17 3.01 3.52 12.33
N ALA A 18 4.31 3.26 12.13
CA ALA A 18 4.79 1.99 11.60
C ALA A 18 4.47 0.81 12.52
N ALA A 19 4.57 1.00 13.85
CA ALA A 19 4.26 -0.05 14.82
C ALA A 19 2.78 -0.49 14.74
N GLU A 20 1.85 0.45 14.56
CA GLU A 20 0.43 0.14 14.41
C GLU A 20 0.15 -0.57 13.09
N ILE A 21 0.77 -0.12 11.99
CA ILE A 21 0.66 -0.76 10.67
C ILE A 21 1.15 -2.21 10.73
N GLU A 22 2.26 -2.46 11.41
CA GLU A 22 2.83 -3.82 11.56
C GLU A 22 1.88 -4.75 12.33
N VAL A 23 1.24 -4.27 13.39
CA VAL A 23 0.21 -5.04 14.11
C VAL A 23 -0.96 -5.40 13.19
N LEU A 24 -1.43 -4.46 12.38
CA LEU A 24 -2.51 -4.71 11.43
C LEU A 24 -2.11 -5.70 10.32
N LEU A 25 -0.87 -5.63 9.83
CA LEU A 25 -0.34 -6.57 8.84
C LEU A 25 -0.27 -8.00 9.40
N GLU A 26 0.17 -8.16 10.65
CA GLU A 26 0.14 -9.46 11.33
C GLU A 26 -1.29 -9.99 11.52
N GLN A 27 -2.24 -9.12 11.84
CA GLN A 27 -3.65 -9.52 11.92
C GLN A 27 -4.20 -9.98 10.57
N VAL A 28 -3.89 -9.27 9.49
CA VAL A 28 -4.28 -9.64 8.12
C VAL A 28 -3.69 -11.00 7.74
N LYS A 29 -2.40 -11.22 8.03
CA LYS A 29 -1.74 -12.49 7.79
C LYS A 29 -2.39 -13.65 8.54
N ASN A 30 -2.71 -13.45 9.82
CA ASN A 30 -3.25 -14.52 10.66
C ASN A 30 -4.73 -14.81 10.37
N THR A 31 -5.50 -13.79 9.98
CA THR A 31 -6.96 -13.91 9.78
C THR A 31 -7.32 -14.30 8.36
N LEU A 32 -6.63 -13.72 7.37
CA LEU A 32 -6.95 -13.86 5.95
C LEU A 32 -5.92 -14.70 5.19
N HIS A 33 -4.85 -15.14 5.86
CA HIS A 33 -3.76 -15.92 5.25
C HIS A 33 -3.07 -15.19 4.08
N ILE A 34 -3.05 -13.86 4.14
CA ILE A 34 -2.36 -13.00 3.16
C ILE A 34 -0.97 -12.66 3.71
N ASP A 35 0.07 -13.18 3.06
CA ASP A 35 1.45 -12.88 3.42
C ASP A 35 1.82 -11.42 3.09
N TYR A 36 2.75 -10.87 3.87
CA TYR A 36 3.36 -9.58 3.58
C TYR A 36 4.88 -9.64 3.70
N GLU A 37 5.57 -8.82 2.90
CA GLU A 37 7.00 -8.57 3.01
C GLU A 37 7.24 -7.16 3.54
N LYS A 38 8.22 -6.99 4.42
CA LYS A 38 8.64 -5.69 4.93
C LYS A 38 10.04 -5.34 4.43
N SER A 39 10.22 -4.13 3.93
CA SER A 39 11.52 -3.61 3.46
C SER A 39 11.78 -2.23 4.05
N ILE A 40 12.89 -2.07 4.77
CA ILE A 40 13.43 -0.75 5.10
C ILE A 40 14.16 -0.22 3.86
N ILE A 41 13.87 1.00 3.43
CA ILE A 41 14.45 1.60 2.21
C ILE A 41 15.28 2.84 2.49
N ASP A 42 16.41 2.95 1.81
CA ASP A 42 17.25 4.15 1.77
C ASP A 42 16.82 5.08 0.62
N GLU A 43 17.46 6.25 0.51
CA GLU A 43 17.14 7.24 -0.51
C GLU A 43 17.23 6.70 -1.95
N LYS A 44 18.22 5.84 -2.22
CA LYS A 44 18.40 5.26 -3.55
C LYS A 44 17.23 4.34 -3.90
N LYS A 45 16.91 3.40 -3.03
CA LYS A 45 15.81 2.46 -3.24
C LYS A 45 14.46 3.17 -3.30
N GLU A 46 14.32 4.28 -2.56
CA GLU A 46 13.15 5.15 -2.64
C GLU A 46 13.00 5.81 -4.02
N GLN A 47 14.08 6.31 -4.61
CA GLN A 47 14.07 6.88 -5.96
C GLN A 47 13.74 5.84 -7.03
N ASP A 48 14.33 4.65 -6.92
CA ASP A 48 14.04 3.53 -7.82
C ASP A 48 12.56 3.12 -7.74
N LEU A 49 12.01 2.97 -6.52
CA LEU A 49 10.59 2.63 -6.32
C LEU A 49 9.66 3.68 -6.95
N LYS A 50 9.98 4.98 -6.82
CA LYS A 50 9.20 6.05 -7.47
C LYS A 50 9.22 5.94 -8.97
N ARG A 51 10.41 5.81 -9.56
CA ARG A 51 10.64 5.81 -11.00
C ARG A 51 10.03 4.58 -11.66
N ASP A 52 10.29 3.40 -11.09
CA ASP A 52 10.02 2.13 -11.75
C ASP A 52 8.56 1.69 -11.56
N LEU A 53 7.90 2.18 -10.51
CA LEU A 53 6.58 1.69 -10.14
C LEU A 53 5.58 2.78 -9.78
N LEU A 54 5.86 3.59 -8.75
CA LEU A 54 4.82 4.44 -8.15
C LEU A 54 4.32 5.51 -9.11
N TRP A 55 5.16 6.08 -9.96
CA TRP A 55 4.72 7.06 -10.96
C TRP A 55 3.74 6.47 -11.96
N SER A 56 4.02 5.25 -12.46
CA SER A 56 3.13 4.56 -13.39
C SER A 56 1.76 4.33 -12.76
N LEU A 57 1.74 3.75 -11.55
CA LEU A 57 0.51 3.51 -10.79
C LEU A 57 -0.23 4.81 -10.45
N SER A 58 0.50 5.85 -10.03
CA SER A 58 -0.05 7.16 -9.69
C SER A 58 -0.77 7.81 -10.88
N VAL A 59 -0.17 7.76 -12.07
CA VAL A 59 -0.76 8.30 -13.31
C VAL A 59 -1.96 7.46 -13.74
N PHE A 60 -1.81 6.13 -13.78
CA PHE A 60 -2.86 5.22 -14.25
C PHE A 60 -4.10 5.28 -13.35
N ASN A 61 -3.91 5.21 -12.04
CA ASN A 61 -4.99 5.20 -11.04
C ASN A 61 -5.45 6.61 -10.62
N ARG A 62 -4.77 7.67 -11.08
CA ARG A 62 -5.05 9.08 -10.72
C ARG A 62 -5.02 9.33 -9.20
N ILE A 63 -4.12 8.65 -8.51
CA ILE A 63 -3.83 8.81 -7.08
C ILE A 63 -2.46 9.48 -6.90
N LYS A 64 -2.26 10.26 -5.85
CA LYS A 64 -0.97 10.94 -5.58
C LYS A 64 -0.06 10.06 -4.73
N ILE A 65 1.24 10.18 -4.98
CA ILE A 65 2.28 9.61 -4.12
C ILE A 65 2.48 10.53 -2.92
N LYS A 66 2.23 10.01 -1.71
CA LYS A 66 2.46 10.77 -0.47
C LYS A 66 3.96 10.87 -0.18
N GLN A 67 4.43 12.10 -0.03
CA GLN A 67 5.84 12.42 0.18
C GLN A 67 6.00 13.69 1.02
N SER A 68 7.11 13.80 1.74
CA SER A 68 7.42 14.94 2.58
C SER A 68 7.57 16.21 1.74
N ARG A 69 7.19 17.35 2.31
CA ARG A 69 7.34 18.65 1.63
C ARG A 69 8.82 19.00 1.42
N LYS A 70 9.65 18.68 2.42
CA LYS A 70 11.09 18.96 2.45
C LYS A 70 11.87 17.70 2.13
N GLY A 71 12.65 17.71 1.05
CA GLY A 71 13.44 16.56 0.61
C GLY A 71 12.68 15.52 -0.22
N LYS A 72 11.34 15.62 -0.30
CA LYS A 72 10.49 14.75 -1.14
C LYS A 72 10.61 13.27 -0.80
N SER A 73 11.01 12.92 0.43
CA SER A 73 11.10 11.53 0.88
C SER A 73 9.71 10.90 1.00
N LEU A 74 9.57 9.60 0.73
CA LEU A 74 8.32 8.88 0.87
C LEU A 74 7.88 8.83 2.34
N TYR A 75 6.58 8.71 2.53
CA TYR A 75 6.01 8.19 3.77
C TYR A 75 6.07 6.65 3.74
N PRO A 76 5.81 5.95 4.87
CA PRO A 76 5.58 4.52 4.85
C PRO A 76 4.52 4.18 3.79
N LEU A 77 4.78 3.13 3.03
CA LEU A 77 4.02 2.79 1.84
C LEU A 77 3.70 1.30 1.85
N LEU A 78 2.46 0.95 1.54
CA LEU A 78 2.03 -0.42 1.32
C LEU A 78 1.70 -0.60 -0.17
N LEU A 79 2.47 -1.42 -0.87
CA LEU A 79 2.16 -1.85 -2.23
C LEU A 79 1.25 -3.09 -2.18
N VAL A 80 0.26 -3.12 -3.05
CA VAL A 80 -0.70 -4.23 -3.17
C VAL A 80 -0.66 -4.78 -4.58
N SER A 81 -0.42 -6.09 -4.66
CA SER A 81 -0.30 -6.83 -5.92
C SER A 81 -1.23 -8.05 -5.92
N SER A 82 -1.65 -8.48 -7.10
CA SER A 82 -2.44 -9.70 -7.31
C SER A 82 -1.90 -10.45 -8.51
N ASP A 83 -1.66 -11.75 -8.36
CA ASP A 83 -1.06 -12.62 -9.40
C ASP A 83 0.20 -12.01 -10.04
N SER A 84 1.06 -11.42 -9.19
CA SER A 84 2.30 -10.74 -9.58
C SER A 84 2.13 -9.48 -10.43
N LYS A 85 0.93 -8.92 -10.51
CA LYS A 85 0.67 -7.59 -11.09
C LYS A 85 0.43 -6.59 -9.97
N GLU A 86 1.16 -5.48 -9.97
CA GLU A 86 0.92 -4.39 -9.05
C GLU A 86 -0.41 -3.71 -9.39
N ILE A 87 -1.30 -3.63 -8.40
CA ILE A 87 -2.63 -3.05 -8.55
C ILE A 87 -2.60 -1.59 -8.10
N THR A 88 -2.10 -1.36 -6.89
CA THR A 88 -2.16 -0.05 -6.25
C THR A 88 -1.21 0.06 -5.06
N PHE A 89 -1.15 1.23 -4.44
CA PHE A 89 -0.39 1.48 -3.22
C PHE A 89 -1.19 2.33 -2.22
N TYR A 90 -0.83 2.25 -0.94
CA TYR A 90 -1.37 3.08 0.14
C TYR A 90 -0.21 3.78 0.88
N PRO A 91 -0.41 5.00 1.43
CA PRO A 91 -1.66 5.77 1.39
C PRO A 91 -2.01 6.25 -0.02
N GLN A 92 -3.31 6.32 -0.29
CA GLN A 92 -3.86 6.88 -1.53
C GLN A 92 -4.37 8.28 -1.24
N GLU A 93 -3.95 9.27 -2.01
CA GLU A 93 -4.51 10.62 -1.94
C GLU A 93 -5.13 10.99 -3.28
N ARG A 94 -6.40 11.43 -3.27
CA ARG A 94 -7.09 11.93 -4.46
C ARG A 94 -7.96 13.12 -4.11
N VAL A 95 -7.68 14.25 -4.75
CA VAL A 95 -8.40 15.53 -4.52
C VAL A 95 -8.36 15.95 -3.03
N LYS A 96 -9.38 15.60 -2.26
CA LYS A 96 -9.56 15.92 -0.82
C LYS A 96 -9.77 14.69 0.05
N GLU A 97 -9.60 13.50 -0.52
CA GLU A 97 -9.77 12.22 0.16
C GLU A 97 -8.41 11.55 0.32
N GLU A 98 -8.23 10.91 1.47
CA GLU A 98 -7.08 10.07 1.77
C GLU A 98 -7.58 8.73 2.30
N ILE A 99 -7.02 7.63 1.79
CA ILE A 99 -7.13 6.30 2.40
C ILE A 99 -5.76 5.94 2.92
N THR A 100 -5.63 5.83 4.24
CA THR A 100 -4.37 5.46 4.89
C THR A 100 -4.10 3.95 4.73
N ILE A 101 -2.87 3.53 5.06
CA ILE A 101 -2.55 2.11 5.16
C ILE A 101 -3.44 1.43 6.21
N GLN A 102 -3.68 2.08 7.36
CA GLN A 102 -4.55 1.54 8.40
C GLN A 102 -6.01 1.39 7.93
N ASP A 103 -6.53 2.37 7.18
CA ASP A 103 -7.90 2.31 6.64
C ASP A 103 -8.08 1.12 5.70
N PHE A 104 -7.10 0.88 4.83
CA PHE A 104 -7.10 -0.27 3.93
C PHE A 104 -7.02 -1.59 4.70
N LEU A 105 -6.05 -1.76 5.61
CA LEU A 105 -5.87 -3.01 6.35
C LEU A 105 -7.07 -3.34 7.24
N ARG A 106 -7.65 -2.33 7.91
CA ARG A 106 -8.88 -2.51 8.70
C ARG A 106 -10.08 -2.84 7.83
N GLY A 107 -10.21 -2.20 6.67
CA GLY A 107 -11.22 -2.56 5.68
C GLY A 107 -11.08 -4.03 5.30
N LEU A 108 -9.86 -4.44 4.94
CA LEU A 108 -9.56 -5.79 4.48
C LEU A 108 -9.95 -6.85 5.52
N LEU A 109 -9.63 -6.61 6.79
CA LEU A 109 -10.05 -7.46 7.92
C LEU A 109 -11.57 -7.56 8.11
N ASN A 110 -12.32 -6.54 7.66
CA ASN A 110 -13.77 -6.49 7.77
C ASN A 110 -14.50 -7.00 6.53
N GLY A 111 -13.79 -7.54 5.54
CA GLY A 111 -14.43 -7.98 4.29
C GLY A 111 -14.63 -6.85 3.26
N GLU A 112 -13.99 -5.70 3.46
CA GLU A 112 -14.19 -4.50 2.63
C GLU A 112 -12.86 -4.05 1.99
N VAL A 113 -12.90 -3.57 0.74
CA VAL A 113 -11.72 -2.97 0.10
C VAL A 113 -11.97 -1.50 -0.12
N LYS A 114 -11.27 -0.66 0.66
CA LYS A 114 -11.30 0.79 0.52
C LYS A 114 -10.26 1.22 -0.51
N CYS A 115 -10.69 1.85 -1.61
CA CYS A 115 -9.83 2.33 -2.69
C CYS A 115 -10.41 3.59 -3.35
N LEU A 116 -9.56 4.55 -3.76
CA LEU A 116 -9.95 5.81 -4.43
C LEU A 116 -9.97 5.73 -5.96
N HIS A 117 -9.75 4.55 -6.52
CA HIS A 117 -9.87 4.25 -7.95
C HIS A 117 -10.61 2.92 -8.17
N ASP A 118 -11.11 2.72 -9.39
CA ASP A 118 -11.83 1.52 -9.74
C ASP A 118 -10.89 0.30 -9.70
N ILE A 119 -11.24 -0.70 -8.91
CA ILE A 119 -10.53 -1.97 -8.70
C ILE A 119 -11.44 -3.17 -8.90
N SER A 120 -12.64 -2.94 -9.44
CA SER A 120 -13.79 -3.85 -9.45
C SER A 120 -13.55 -5.24 -10.06
N LYS A 121 -12.44 -5.47 -10.75
CA LYS A 121 -12.08 -6.78 -11.33
C LYS A 121 -10.89 -7.47 -10.65
N GLU A 122 -10.14 -6.77 -9.81
CA GLU A 122 -8.83 -7.24 -9.31
C GLU A 122 -8.90 -7.81 -7.89
N PHE A 123 -9.95 -7.49 -7.13
CA PHE A 123 -10.19 -7.93 -5.75
C PHE A 123 -11.34 -8.96 -5.60
N VAL A 124 -11.98 -9.34 -6.71
CA VAL A 124 -13.22 -10.15 -6.72
C VAL A 124 -13.06 -11.50 -6.01
N GLY A 125 -11.86 -12.09 -5.98
CA GLY A 125 -11.63 -13.41 -5.39
C GLY A 125 -11.05 -13.44 -3.97
N ILE A 126 -11.11 -12.34 -3.20
CA ILE A 126 -10.56 -12.28 -1.84
C ILE A 126 -11.56 -12.73 -0.79
N PHE A 127 -12.85 -12.50 -1.02
CA PHE A 127 -13.93 -12.78 -0.06
C PHE A 127 -14.91 -13.86 -0.54
N ASP A 128 -14.66 -14.44 -1.72
CA ASP A 128 -15.34 -15.63 -2.26
C ASP A 128 -14.60 -16.90 -1.82
#